data_AF-A0AAW4YH23-F1
#
_entry.id   AF-A0AAW4YH23-F1
#
_cell.length_a   1.000
_cell.length_b   1.000
_cell.length_c   1.000
_cell.angle_alpha   90.00
_cell.angle_beta   90.00
_cell.angle_gamma   90.00
#
_symmetry.space_group_name_H-M   'P 1'
#
loop_
_entity.id
_entity.type
_entity.pdbx_description
1 polymer ?
#
loop_
_entity_poly.entity_id
_entity_poly.type
_entity_poly.pdbx_seq_one_letter_code
_entity_poly.pdbx_strand_id
1 'polypeptide(L)'
;MVDDKKIETAKEEIYEDRFLLNGEEIVFNNDEKEEMFYEGDIKEAIGLGAKWAINEFLKDLWHPASEMPDKNRICLVRVVYHLNYGMLPDEERIEQSSFHDFGWYDYDFKYIGPDYDIISWLYVDDLLPKEGGKHD
;
A
#
# COMPACT_ATOMS: atom_id res chain seq x y z
N MET A 1 6.81 4.39 -4.12
CA MET A 1 6.44 4.08 -5.51
C MET A 1 6.61 2.59 -5.70
N VAL A 2 5.63 1.91 -6.31
CA VAL A 2 5.71 0.47 -6.57
C VAL A 2 6.88 0.22 -7.52
N ASP A 3 7.70 -0.79 -7.24
CA ASP A 3 8.87 -1.12 -8.05
C ASP A 3 8.43 -1.97 -9.25
N ASP A 4 8.30 -1.33 -10.42
CA ASP A 4 7.87 -1.99 -11.65
C ASP A 4 8.75 -3.21 -12.00
N LYS A 5 10.05 -3.18 -11.68
CA LYS A 5 10.93 -4.32 -11.96
C LYS A 5 10.55 -5.55 -11.15
N LYS A 6 10.16 -5.36 -9.89
CA LYS A 6 9.70 -6.47 -9.03
C LYS A 6 8.40 -7.06 -9.54
N ILE A 7 7.50 -6.24 -10.09
CA ILE A 7 6.27 -6.73 -10.73
C ILE A 7 6.60 -7.55 -11.96
N GLU A 8 7.48 -7.07 -12.84
CA GLU A 8 7.87 -7.83 -14.04
C GLU A 8 8.55 -9.16 -13.69
N THR A 9 9.43 -9.20 -12.68
CA THR A 9 10.05 -10.46 -12.24
C THR A 9 8.99 -11.43 -11.67
N ALA A 10 8.11 -10.95 -10.79
CA ALA A 10 7.07 -11.80 -10.20
C ALA A 10 6.08 -12.33 -11.25
N LYS A 11 5.79 -11.53 -12.28
CA LYS A 11 4.94 -11.91 -13.41
C LYS A 11 5.49 -13.13 -14.15
N GLU A 12 6.80 -13.15 -14.42
CA GLU A 12 7.48 -14.27 -15.06
C GLU A 12 7.48 -15.51 -14.15
N GLU A 13 7.85 -15.35 -12.88
CA GLU A 13 7.87 -16.45 -11.90
C GLU A 13 6.49 -17.10 -11.71
N ILE A 14 5.43 -16.29 -11.55
CA ILE A 14 4.05 -16.81 -11.40
C ILE A 14 3.61 -17.55 -12.66
N TYR A 15 3.96 -17.03 -13.85
CA TYR A 15 3.62 -17.70 -15.10
C TYR A 15 4.32 -19.07 -15.19
N GLU A 16 5.63 -19.14 -14.93
CA GLU A 16 6.37 -20.40 -14.97
C GLU A 16 5.89 -21.40 -13.90
N ASP A 17 5.74 -20.97 -12.65
CA ASP A 17 5.39 -21.83 -11.53
C ASP A 17 3.93 -22.30 -11.57
N ARG A 18 2.99 -21.38 -11.83
CA ARG A 18 1.54 -21.66 -11.67
C ARG A 18 0.85 -22.08 -12.95
N PHE A 19 1.42 -21.77 -14.11
CA PHE A 19 0.81 -22.08 -15.41
C PHE A 19 1.61 -23.12 -16.20
N LEU A 20 2.94 -23.15 -16.15
CA LEU A 20 3.74 -24.16 -16.88
C LEU A 20 4.02 -25.44 -16.07
N LEU A 21 4.25 -25.34 -14.75
CA LEU A 21 4.67 -26.48 -13.92
C LEU A 21 3.51 -27.26 -13.27
N ASN A 22 2.26 -26.81 -13.43
CA ASN A 22 1.11 -27.32 -12.67
C ASN A 22 0.50 -28.65 -13.16
N GLY A 23 1.15 -29.38 -14.07
CA GLY A 23 0.78 -30.76 -14.44
C GLY A 23 -0.54 -30.94 -15.22
N GLU A 24 -1.45 -29.97 -15.18
CA GLU A 24 -2.44 -29.76 -16.23
C GLU A 24 -1.73 -29.04 -17.35
N GLU A 25 -1.40 -29.78 -18.41
CA GLU A 25 -1.02 -29.20 -19.69
C GLU A 25 -2.13 -28.20 -20.03
N ILE A 26 -1.87 -26.89 -19.93
CA ILE A 26 -2.72 -25.90 -20.56
C ILE A 26 -2.58 -26.21 -22.04
N VAL A 27 -3.46 -27.07 -22.54
CA VAL A 27 -3.38 -27.56 -23.91
C VAL A 27 -3.75 -26.37 -24.79
N PHE A 28 -2.74 -25.71 -25.33
CA PHE A 28 -2.86 -24.78 -26.45
C PHE A 28 -3.19 -25.59 -27.70
N ASN A 29 -4.37 -26.21 -27.73
CA ASN A 29 -4.78 -27.06 -28.84
C ASN A 29 -5.14 -26.15 -30.02
N ASN A 30 -4.21 -25.97 -30.93
CA ASN A 30 -4.35 -25.11 -32.11
C ASN A 30 -5.45 -25.57 -33.09
N ASP A 31 -6.02 -26.76 -32.88
CA ASP A 31 -6.90 -27.44 -33.83
C ASP A 31 -8.40 -27.38 -33.49
N GLU A 32 -8.80 -26.94 -32.29
CA GLU A 32 -10.23 -26.78 -31.94
C GLU A 32 -10.47 -25.40 -31.30
N LYS A 33 -11.57 -24.74 -31.71
CA LYS A 33 -11.95 -23.38 -31.33
C LYS A 33 -12.30 -23.24 -29.84
N GLU A 34 -11.30 -23.28 -28.97
CA GLU A 34 -11.41 -22.80 -27.59
C GLU A 34 -10.61 -21.50 -27.43
N GLU A 35 -11.09 -20.60 -26.58
CA GLU A 35 -10.50 -19.28 -26.35
C GLU A 35 -9.10 -19.44 -25.74
N MET A 36 -8.07 -19.42 -26.59
CA MET A 36 -6.68 -19.44 -26.19
C MET A 36 -6.27 -18.05 -25.70
N PHE A 37 -5.93 -17.91 -24.42
CA PHE A 37 -5.18 -16.75 -23.94
C PHE A 37 -3.70 -16.92 -24.32
N TYR A 38 -3.11 -15.93 -24.99
CA TYR A 38 -1.68 -15.98 -25.30
C TYR A 38 -0.87 -15.78 -24.02
N GLU A 39 0.34 -16.34 -23.97
CA GLU A 39 1.31 -16.12 -22.89
C GLU A 39 1.43 -14.63 -22.51
N GLY A 40 1.47 -13.77 -23.53
CA GLY A 40 1.50 -12.32 -23.35
C GLY A 40 0.29 -11.78 -22.58
N ASP A 41 -0.91 -12.25 -22.89
CA ASP A 41 -2.16 -11.79 -22.26
C ASP A 41 -2.22 -12.21 -20.79
N ILE A 42 -1.81 -13.45 -20.49
CA ILE A 42 -1.78 -13.97 -19.11
C ILE A 42 -0.80 -13.16 -18.27
N LYS A 43 0.40 -12.95 -18.79
CA LYS A 43 1.43 -12.14 -18.13
C LYS A 43 0.95 -10.71 -17.92
N GLU A 44 0.40 -10.07 -18.94
CA GLU A 44 -0.12 -8.71 -18.83
C GLU A 44 -1.24 -8.62 -17.78
N ALA A 45 -2.17 -9.58 -17.75
CA ALA A 45 -3.23 -9.64 -16.75
C ALA A 45 -2.68 -9.76 -15.32
N ILE A 46 -1.64 -10.57 -15.08
CA ILE A 46 -0.97 -10.67 -13.77
C ILE A 46 -0.38 -9.32 -13.37
N GLY A 47 0.33 -8.65 -14.28
CA GLY A 47 0.95 -7.35 -14.03
C GLY A 47 -0.08 -6.26 -13.72
N LEU A 48 -1.16 -6.20 -14.51
CA LEU A 48 -2.27 -5.26 -14.29
C LEU A 48 -3.01 -5.53 -12.97
N GLY A 49 -3.29 -6.80 -12.67
CA GLY A 49 -3.92 -7.22 -11.42
C GLY A 49 -3.08 -6.84 -10.19
N ALA A 50 -1.77 -7.08 -10.23
CA ALA A 50 -0.85 -6.71 -9.16
C ALA A 50 -0.81 -5.18 -8.94
N LYS A 51 -0.71 -4.39 -10.03
CA LYS A 51 -0.75 -2.92 -9.96
C LYS A 51 -2.06 -2.41 -9.38
N TRP A 52 -3.18 -2.95 -9.85
CA TRP A 52 -4.50 -2.59 -9.35
C TRP A 52 -4.63 -2.90 -7.85
N ALA A 53 -4.30 -4.13 -7.44
CA ALA A 53 -4.42 -4.56 -6.04
C ALA A 53 -3.57 -3.71 -5.08
N ILE A 54 -2.31 -3.39 -5.46
CA ILE A 54 -1.45 -2.54 -4.63
C ILE A 54 -2.00 -1.11 -4.54
N ASN A 55 -2.50 -0.55 -5.66
CA ASN A 55 -3.05 0.80 -5.66
C ASN A 55 -4.33 0.90 -4.82
N GLU A 56 -5.23 -0.08 -4.93
CA GLU A 56 -6.44 -0.11 -4.10
C GLU A 56 -6.09 -0.29 -2.61
N PHE A 57 -5.16 -1.19 -2.29
CA PHE A 57 -4.67 -1.36 -0.92
C PHE A 57 -4.09 -0.05 -0.33
N LEU A 58 -3.27 0.67 -1.09
CA LEU A 58 -2.66 1.93 -0.63
C LEU A 58 -3.67 3.08 -0.51
N LYS A 59 -4.72 3.09 -1.33
CA LYS A 59 -5.75 4.15 -1.35
C LYS A 59 -6.57 4.16 -0.07
N ASP A 60 -6.89 2.99 0.46
CA ASP A 60 -7.74 2.85 1.65
C ASP A 60 -6.95 2.88 2.96
N LEU A 61 -5.62 2.98 2.89
CA LEU A 61 -4.75 2.93 4.07
C LEU A 61 -4.73 4.24 4.86
N TRP A 62 -4.85 5.39 4.17
CA TRP A 62 -4.74 6.71 4.79
C TRP A 62 -6.10 7.26 5.22
N HIS A 63 -6.26 7.47 6.52
CA HIS A 63 -7.39 8.16 7.13
C HIS A 63 -7.18 9.68 7.17
N PRO A 64 -8.23 10.48 6.97
CA PRO A 64 -8.14 11.93 7.11
C PRO A 64 -7.94 12.33 8.58
N ALA A 65 -7.26 13.45 8.84
CA ALA A 65 -7.11 14.00 10.20
C ALA A 65 -8.44 14.39 10.88
N SER A 66 -9.56 14.39 10.15
CA SER A 66 -10.91 14.50 10.72
C SER A 66 -11.35 13.28 11.52
N GLU A 67 -10.76 12.12 11.27
CA GLU A 67 -11.02 10.89 12.01
C GLU A 67 -10.01 10.74 13.14
N MET A 68 -10.46 10.28 14.30
CA MET A 68 -9.56 9.95 15.40
C MET A 68 -9.11 8.49 15.29
N PRO A 69 -7.79 8.22 15.32
CA PRO A 69 -7.32 6.85 15.45
C PRO A 69 -7.66 6.26 16.83
N ASP A 70 -7.63 4.94 16.93
CA ASP A 70 -7.67 4.23 18.21
C ASP A 70 -6.42 4.56 19.03
N LYS A 71 -6.61 5.09 20.24
CA LYS A 71 -5.56 5.48 21.19
C LYS A 71 -4.59 4.35 21.56
N ASN A 72 -4.99 3.09 21.36
CA ASN A 72 -4.17 1.92 21.72
C ASN A 72 -3.38 1.36 20.53
N ARG A 73 -3.49 1.95 19.33
CA ARG A 73 -2.77 1.49 18.13
C ARG A 73 -1.71 2.51 17.72
N ILE A 74 -0.62 2.00 17.16
CA ILE A 74 0.47 2.82 16.65
C ILE A 74 0.12 3.25 15.22
N CYS A 75 0.22 4.55 14.97
CA CYS A 75 -0.03 5.13 13.65
C CYS A 75 1.26 5.74 13.06
N LEU A 76 1.31 5.84 11.73
CA LEU A 76 2.11 6.84 11.04
C LEU A 76 1.22 8.04 10.76
N VAL A 77 1.74 9.25 10.96
CA VAL A 77 1.04 10.51 10.71
C VAL A 77 1.77 11.29 9.63
N ARG A 78 1.00 11.86 8.71
CA ARG A 78 1.50 12.80 7.70
C ARG A 78 1.32 14.20 8.23
N VAL A 79 2.43 14.91 8.40
CA VAL A 79 2.52 16.20 9.05
C VAL A 79 3.05 17.22 8.07
N VAL A 80 2.50 18.44 8.11
CA VAL A 80 3.04 19.61 7.44
C VAL A 80 3.51 20.59 8.50
N TYR A 81 4.81 20.87 8.53
CA TYR A 81 5.43 21.81 9.46
C TYR A 81 5.45 23.23 8.87
N HIS A 82 4.91 24.19 9.62
CA HIS A 82 4.92 25.62 9.33
C HIS A 82 6.16 26.28 9.93
N LEU A 83 7.29 26.09 9.26
CA LEU A 83 8.59 26.52 9.76
C LEU A 83 8.65 28.05 9.96
N ASN A 84 9.14 28.46 11.13
CA ASN A 84 9.28 29.87 11.53
C ASN A 84 7.95 30.65 11.37
N TYR A 85 6.83 30.08 11.85
CA TYR A 85 5.49 30.66 11.75
C TYR A 85 5.06 30.94 10.29
N GLY A 86 5.41 30.03 9.37
CA GLY A 86 5.12 30.15 7.94
C GLY A 86 6.00 31.15 7.18
N MET A 87 7.10 31.62 7.78
CA MET A 87 8.08 32.46 7.08
C MET A 87 9.02 31.66 6.16
N LEU A 88 9.11 30.34 6.36
CA LEU A 88 9.82 29.41 5.49
C LEU A 88 8.82 28.48 4.79
N PRO A 89 9.20 27.87 3.65
CA PRO A 89 8.36 26.88 3.00
C PRO A 89 7.98 25.76 3.95
N ASP A 90 6.71 25.36 3.85
CA ASP A 90 6.20 24.23 4.59
C ASP A 90 6.99 22.95 4.27
N GLU A 91 7.21 22.14 5.30
CA GLU A 91 7.91 20.86 5.17
C GLU A 91 6.97 19.71 5.51
N GLU A 92 6.78 18.79 4.57
CA GLU A 92 5.98 17.60 4.78
C GLU A 92 6.85 16.44 5.27
N ARG A 93 6.40 15.77 6.34
CA ARG A 93 7.07 14.59 6.90
C ARG A 93 6.06 13.49 7.24
N ILE A 94 6.56 12.26 7.25
CA ILE A 94 5.86 11.13 7.85
C ILE A 94 6.55 10.83 9.17
N GLU A 95 5.80 10.89 10.25
CA GLU A 95 6.29 10.69 11.61
C GLU A 95 5.53 9.54 12.26
N GLN A 96 6.15 8.81 13.18
CA GLN A 96 5.45 7.79 13.95
C GLN A 96 4.73 8.44 15.14
N SER A 97 3.47 8.08 15.37
CA SER A 97 2.78 8.50 16.58
C SER A 97 3.44 7.83 17.80
N SER A 98 4.12 8.60 18.65
CA SER A 98 4.39 8.16 20.01
C SER A 98 3.21 8.56 20.90
N PHE A 99 3.01 7.83 22.02
CA PHE A 99 2.00 8.20 23.03
C PHE A 99 2.13 9.65 23.54
N HIS A 100 3.24 10.35 23.25
CA HIS A 100 3.55 11.69 23.78
C HIS A 100 3.83 12.76 22.70
N ASP A 101 4.10 12.42 21.42
CA ASP A 101 4.60 13.40 20.44
C ASP A 101 3.52 14.06 19.56
N PHE A 102 2.33 13.46 19.40
CA PHE A 102 1.31 13.98 18.50
C PHE A 102 -0.07 14.04 19.15
N GLY A 103 -0.43 15.17 19.76
CA GLY A 103 -1.82 15.60 19.94
C GLY A 103 -2.76 14.69 20.74
N TRP A 104 -2.28 13.59 21.34
CA TRP A 104 -3.07 12.68 22.17
C TRP A 104 -3.36 13.26 23.57
N TYR A 105 -3.62 14.56 23.64
CA TYR A 105 -4.23 15.14 24.83
C TYR A 105 -5.72 14.78 24.83
N ASP A 106 -6.36 14.81 26.00
CA ASP A 106 -7.79 14.48 26.16
C ASP A 106 -8.76 15.40 25.37
N TYR A 107 -8.25 16.36 24.57
CA TYR A 107 -8.99 17.46 23.97
C TYR A 107 -8.84 17.62 22.44
N ASP A 108 -8.55 16.55 21.70
CA ASP A 108 -8.64 16.40 20.23
C ASP A 108 -7.29 16.18 19.54
N PHE A 109 -7.22 15.11 18.73
CA PHE A 109 -6.11 14.76 17.83
C PHE A 109 -5.69 15.92 16.88
N LYS A 110 -6.60 16.88 16.66
CA LYS A 110 -6.39 18.08 15.83
C LYS A 110 -5.81 19.28 16.57
N TYR A 111 -5.78 19.29 17.90
CA TYR A 111 -5.26 20.45 18.63
C TYR A 111 -3.74 20.40 18.64
N ILE A 112 -3.20 20.95 17.57
CA ILE A 112 -1.80 20.92 17.22
C ILE A 112 -1.32 22.37 17.25
N GLY A 113 -0.14 22.62 17.82
CA GLY A 113 0.40 23.97 17.99
C GLY A 113 0.58 24.74 16.66
N PRO A 114 0.95 26.03 16.71
CA PRO A 114 1.03 26.90 15.52
C PRO A 114 2.06 26.47 14.46
N ASP A 115 2.87 25.44 14.75
CA ASP A 115 4.05 25.08 13.97
C ASP A 115 3.85 23.86 13.07
N TYR A 116 2.71 23.16 13.12
CA TYR A 116 2.40 22.06 12.21
C TYR A 116 0.91 21.71 12.11
N ASP A 117 0.53 20.99 11.05
CA ASP A 117 -0.78 20.40 10.82
C ASP A 117 -0.65 18.89 10.58
N ILE A 118 -1.49 18.07 11.20
CA ILE A 118 -1.67 16.66 10.81
C ILE A 118 -2.72 16.63 9.70
N ILE A 119 -2.38 16.01 8.56
CA ILE A 119 -3.25 15.95 7.38
C ILE A 119 -3.91 14.58 7.25
N SER A 120 -3.17 13.52 7.54
CA SER A 120 -3.67 12.14 7.46
C SER A 120 -2.88 11.22 8.39
N TRP A 121 -3.42 10.04 8.64
CA TRP A 121 -2.77 9.01 9.43
C TRP A 121 -3.11 7.61 8.91
N LEU A 122 -2.30 6.62 9.23
CA LEU A 122 -2.58 5.20 8.97
C LEU A 122 -2.07 4.34 10.11
N TYR A 123 -2.64 3.15 10.30
CA TYR A 123 -2.14 2.23 11.30
C TYR A 123 -0.94 1.43 10.79
N VAL A 124 0.08 1.26 11.64
CA VAL A 124 1.31 0.53 11.28
C VAL A 124 1.02 -0.96 11.04
N ASP A 125 0.10 -1.55 11.80
CA ASP A 125 -0.28 -2.97 11.66
C ASP A 125 -1.17 -3.25 10.44
N ASP A 126 -1.69 -2.22 9.77
CA ASP A 126 -2.39 -2.38 8.49
C ASP A 126 -1.43 -2.38 7.29
N LEU A 127 -0.14 -2.01 7.48
CA LEU A 127 0.88 -2.04 6.41
C LEU A 127 1.32 -3.45 6.02
N LEU A 128 1.19 -4.42 6.93
CA LEU A 128 1.76 -5.75 6.77
C LEU A 128 0.68 -6.82 7.00
N PRO A 129 0.76 -7.97 6.31
CA PRO A 129 -0.13 -9.09 6.58
C PRO A 129 -0.11 -9.46 8.06
N LYS A 130 -1.29 -9.65 8.66
CA LYS A 130 -1.43 -10.04 10.08
C LYS A 130 -0.85 -11.43 10.39
N GLU A 131 -0.73 -12.26 9.36
CA GLU A 131 -0.03 -13.54 9.39
C GLU A 131 1.07 -13.49 8.32
N GLY A 132 2.31 -13.77 8.71
CA GLY A 132 3.40 -13.90 7.74
C GLY A 132 3.03 -14.97 6.72
N GLY A 133 3.02 -14.62 5.43
CA GLY A 133 2.71 -15.55 4.36
C GLY A 133 3.58 -16.79 4.50
N LYS A 134 2.98 -17.92 4.87
CA LYS A 134 3.62 -19.21 4.71
C LYS A 134 3.69 -19.46 3.21
N HIS A 135 4.87 -19.23 2.66
CA HIS A 135 5.24 -19.77 1.36
C HIS A 135 5.57 -21.24 1.60
N ASP A 136 4.60 -22.11 1.34
CA ASP A 136 4.85 -23.55 1.10
C ASP A 136 5.30 -23.76 -0.35
#